data_AF-A0A653TMZ5-F1
#
_entry.id   AF-A0A653TMZ5-F1
#
_cell.length_a   1.000
_cell.length_b   1.000
_cell.length_c   1.000
_cell.angle_alpha   90.00
_cell.angle_beta   90.00
_cell.angle_gamma   90.00
#
_symmetry.space_group_name_H-M   'P 1'
#
loop_
_entity.id
_entity.type
_entity.pdbx_description
1 polymer ?
#
loop_
_entity_poly.entity_id
_entity_poly.type
_entity_poly.pdbx_seq_one_letter_code
_entity_poly.pdbx_strand_id
1 'polypeptide(L)'
;MGGELTLAIKGGLRKSAKEVLEHADDVKKTAKNADEAKQIDEVIEHLDGMAKSGIPMSPPGGKGFLGGQKLSRQEIKLWINKIDKISNGKAALRIIDETDNLLAGKQAGFNPFTQEIFLKKGFTEYEIFHEFSHLEEFIKLGKDNYIKGMKVISGNLELDLIRTYKREMYVYNKILENGNKFNKKELLHAYEKNILPVLKDLKGAGVDVNKIKL
;
A
#
# COMPACT_ATOMS: atom_id res chain seq x y z
N MET A 1 28.05 -4.64 -15.86
CA MET A 1 27.56 -3.27 -16.09
C MET A 1 26.03 -3.30 -16.25
N GLY A 2 25.29 -3.54 -15.16
CA GLY A 2 23.83 -3.68 -15.14
C GLY A 2 23.08 -2.34 -14.98
N GLY A 3 23.62 -1.25 -15.52
CA GLY A 3 23.09 0.10 -15.30
C GLY A 3 22.08 0.57 -16.36
N GLU A 4 22.15 0.08 -17.60
CA GLU A 4 21.35 0.63 -18.70
C GLU A 4 19.93 0.06 -18.77
N LEU A 5 19.71 -1.20 -18.40
CA LEU A 5 18.37 -1.81 -18.40
C LEU A 5 17.47 -1.21 -17.31
N THR A 6 18.05 -0.93 -16.14
CA THR A 6 17.35 -0.25 -15.03
C THR A 6 17.07 1.22 -15.36
N LEU A 7 17.89 1.85 -16.21
CA LEU A 7 17.66 3.21 -16.71
C LEU A 7 16.60 3.26 -17.82
N ALA A 8 16.48 2.24 -18.68
CA ALA A 8 15.40 2.15 -19.67
C ALA A 8 14.02 1.98 -19.01
N ILE A 9 13.95 1.21 -17.92
CA ILE A 9 12.73 1.07 -17.10
C ILE A 9 12.39 2.39 -16.37
N LYS A 10 13.40 3.17 -15.96
CA LYS A 10 13.21 4.51 -15.36
C LYS A 10 12.96 5.63 -16.37
N GLY A 11 13.33 5.46 -17.64
CA GLY A 11 13.43 6.54 -18.62
C GLY A 11 12.30 6.64 -19.66
N GLY A 12 11.49 5.58 -19.88
CA GLY A 12 10.52 5.68 -20.99
C GLY A 12 9.51 4.56 -21.24
N LEU A 13 9.45 3.48 -20.46
CA LEU A 13 8.40 2.47 -20.62
C LEU A 13 7.11 2.84 -19.88
N ARG A 14 6.39 3.81 -20.45
CA ARG A 14 4.95 4.03 -20.22
C ARG A 14 4.09 3.06 -21.05
N LYS A 15 4.44 1.78 -21.08
CA LYS A 15 3.61 0.76 -21.75
C LYS A 15 3.04 -0.19 -20.72
N SER A 16 1.72 -0.34 -20.75
CA SER A 16 1.00 -1.24 -19.85
C SER A 16 1.47 -2.69 -20.09
N ALA A 17 1.41 -3.56 -19.07
CA ALA A 17 1.80 -4.97 -19.20
C ALA A 17 1.13 -5.69 -20.39
N LYS A 18 -0.08 -5.24 -20.77
CA LYS A 18 -0.83 -5.71 -21.94
C LYS A 18 -0.14 -5.36 -23.27
N GLU A 19 0.41 -4.16 -23.37
CA GLU A 19 1.08 -3.66 -24.57
C GLU A 19 2.48 -4.28 -24.74
N VAL A 20 3.12 -4.70 -23.64
CA VAL A 20 4.38 -5.48 -23.67
C VAL A 20 4.14 -6.89 -24.20
N LEU A 21 3.00 -7.51 -23.86
CA LEU A 21 2.61 -8.82 -24.37
C LEU A 21 2.23 -8.78 -25.87
N GLU A 22 1.53 -7.73 -26.31
CA GLU A 22 1.16 -7.52 -27.73
C GLU A 22 2.39 -7.30 -28.64
N HIS A 23 3.54 -6.91 -28.08
CA HIS A 23 4.81 -6.66 -28.79
C HIS A 23 5.97 -7.55 -28.30
N ALA A 24 5.68 -8.70 -27.70
CA ALA A 24 6.67 -9.57 -27.06
C ALA A 24 7.85 -9.95 -27.98
N ASP A 25 7.57 -10.24 -29.26
CA ASP A 25 8.60 -10.60 -30.24
C ASP A 25 9.56 -9.45 -30.55
N ASP A 26 9.08 -8.22 -30.54
CA ASP A 26 9.91 -7.05 -30.79
C ASP A 26 10.75 -6.69 -29.57
N VAL A 27 10.25 -6.96 -28.36
CA VAL A 27 11.03 -6.84 -27.11
C VAL A 27 12.15 -7.88 -27.08
N LYS A 28 11.90 -9.13 -27.48
CA LYS A 28 12.93 -10.18 -27.54
C LYS A 28 14.08 -9.83 -28.49
N LYS A 29 13.78 -9.18 -29.62
CA LYS A 29 14.80 -8.71 -30.59
C LYS A 29 15.72 -7.62 -30.05
N THR A 30 15.37 -6.97 -28.93
CA THR A 30 16.21 -5.95 -28.30
C THR A 30 17.31 -6.52 -27.40
N ALA A 31 17.28 -7.83 -27.13
CA ALA A 31 18.31 -8.50 -26.34
C ALA A 31 19.68 -8.42 -27.02
N LYS A 32 20.70 -7.95 -26.29
CA LYS A 32 22.06 -7.81 -26.84
C LYS A 32 22.88 -9.09 -26.69
N ASN A 33 22.43 -10.04 -25.87
CA ASN A 33 23.09 -11.32 -25.62
C ASN A 33 22.09 -12.39 -25.13
N ALA A 34 22.55 -13.65 -25.05
CA ALA A 34 21.72 -14.79 -24.68
C ALA A 34 21.20 -14.73 -23.24
N ASP A 35 21.94 -14.13 -22.31
CA ASP A 35 21.51 -13.98 -20.91
C ASP A 35 20.39 -12.93 -20.77
N GLU A 36 20.47 -11.82 -21.53
CA GLU A 36 19.39 -10.83 -21.61
C GLU A 36 18.15 -11.39 -22.29
N ALA A 37 18.31 -12.20 -23.34
CA ALA A 37 17.19 -12.87 -24.00
C ALA A 37 16.45 -13.80 -23.03
N LYS A 38 17.19 -14.55 -22.21
CA LYS A 38 16.62 -15.43 -21.18
C LYS A 38 15.87 -14.66 -20.09
N GLN A 39 16.39 -13.52 -19.65
CA GLN A 39 15.68 -12.67 -18.67
C GLN A 39 14.41 -12.06 -19.25
N ILE A 40 14.44 -11.65 -20.52
CA ILE A 40 13.25 -11.15 -21.23
C ILE A 40 12.22 -12.28 -21.40
N ASP A 41 12.65 -13.49 -21.71
CA ASP A 41 11.79 -14.68 -21.79
C ASP A 41 11.12 -14.99 -20.46
N GLU A 42 11.86 -14.97 -19.34
CA GLU A 42 11.31 -15.19 -18.00
C GLU A 42 10.25 -14.13 -17.62
N VAL A 43 10.46 -12.87 -17.98
CA VAL A 43 9.50 -11.78 -17.75
C VAL A 43 8.26 -11.92 -18.63
N ILE A 44 8.43 -12.32 -19.90
CA ILE A 44 7.31 -12.55 -20.82
C ILE A 44 6.51 -13.79 -20.38
N GLU A 45 7.14 -14.88 -19.98
CA GLU A 45 6.47 -16.06 -19.43
C GLU A 45 5.72 -15.73 -18.12
N HIS A 46 6.27 -14.86 -17.28
CA HIS A 46 5.56 -14.39 -16.09
C HIS A 46 4.30 -13.59 -16.46
N LEU A 47 4.41 -12.66 -17.41
CA LEU A 47 3.28 -11.85 -17.89
C LEU A 47 2.23 -12.68 -18.66
N ASP A 48 2.67 -13.66 -19.44
CA ASP A 48 1.83 -14.58 -20.21
C ASP A 48 1.17 -15.62 -19.28
N GLY A 49 1.86 -16.06 -18.23
CA GLY A 49 1.26 -16.84 -17.14
C GLY A 49 0.17 -16.06 -16.41
N MET A 50 0.35 -14.75 -16.21
CA MET A 50 -0.69 -13.87 -15.67
C MET A 50 -1.87 -13.73 -16.66
N ALA A 51 -1.64 -13.68 -17.97
CA ALA A 51 -2.69 -13.55 -19.00
C ALA A 51 -3.46 -14.86 -19.28
N LYS A 52 -2.74 -16.00 -19.37
CA LYS A 52 -3.28 -17.35 -19.62
C LYS A 52 -3.96 -17.98 -18.42
N SER A 53 -3.71 -17.48 -17.21
CA SER A 53 -4.43 -17.90 -16.01
C SER A 53 -5.95 -17.70 -16.11
N GLY A 54 -6.44 -16.97 -17.13
CA GLY A 54 -7.86 -16.89 -17.42
C GLY A 54 -8.67 -16.37 -16.24
N ILE A 55 -8.04 -15.67 -15.29
CA ILE A 55 -8.73 -14.88 -14.29
C ILE A 55 -9.13 -13.60 -15.01
N PRO A 56 -10.39 -13.43 -15.46
CA PRO A 56 -10.84 -12.11 -15.80
C PRO A 56 -10.58 -11.21 -14.59
N MET A 57 -9.87 -10.10 -14.78
CA MET A 57 -9.78 -9.00 -13.80
C MET A 57 -11.14 -8.29 -13.68
N SER A 58 -12.21 -9.05 -13.45
CA SER A 58 -13.57 -8.57 -13.16
C SER A 58 -14.43 -9.70 -12.57
N PRO A 59 -14.55 -9.79 -11.24
CA PRO A 59 -15.75 -10.29 -10.57
C PRO A 59 -16.64 -9.10 -10.12
N PRO A 60 -17.93 -9.33 -9.79
CA PRO A 60 -18.95 -8.30 -9.63
C PRO A 60 -18.76 -7.51 -8.33
N GLY A 61 -17.82 -6.58 -8.36
CA GLY A 61 -17.73 -5.51 -7.38
C GLY A 61 -17.46 -4.27 -8.18
N GLY A 62 -18.45 -3.40 -8.36
CA GLY A 62 -18.22 -2.11 -9.01
C GLY A 62 -17.12 -1.31 -8.31
N LYS A 63 -16.84 -0.10 -8.79
CA LYS A 63 -15.84 0.78 -8.18
C LYS A 63 -16.07 0.95 -6.67
N GLY A 64 -15.00 0.82 -5.89
CA GLY A 64 -14.93 1.11 -4.47
C GLY A 64 -14.41 2.52 -4.22
N PHE A 65 -13.71 2.70 -3.09
CA PHE A 65 -13.16 3.99 -2.69
C PHE A 65 -12.26 4.59 -3.79
N LEU A 66 -12.43 5.89 -4.06
CA LEU A 66 -11.66 6.66 -5.06
C LEU A 66 -11.66 6.07 -6.48
N GLY A 67 -12.59 5.18 -6.81
CA GLY A 67 -12.63 4.52 -8.10
C GLY A 67 -11.74 3.27 -8.21
N GLY A 68 -11.12 2.85 -7.11
CA GLY A 68 -10.36 1.61 -7.03
C GLY A 68 -11.26 0.38 -7.18
N GLN A 69 -10.66 -0.75 -7.56
CA GLN A 69 -11.41 -1.99 -7.74
C GLN A 69 -11.69 -2.63 -6.37
N LYS A 70 -12.94 -3.03 -6.13
CA LYS A 70 -13.30 -3.77 -4.92
C LYS A 70 -12.63 -5.13 -4.93
N LEU A 71 -12.08 -5.52 -3.78
CA LEU A 71 -11.46 -6.83 -3.64
C LEU A 71 -12.51 -7.94 -3.62
N SER A 72 -12.22 -8.99 -4.37
CA SER A 72 -12.95 -10.25 -4.36
C SER A 72 -12.69 -11.03 -3.06
N ARG A 73 -13.54 -12.02 -2.78
CA ARG A 73 -13.37 -12.90 -1.61
C ARG A 73 -12.01 -13.61 -1.60
N GLN A 74 -11.49 -13.97 -2.78
CA GLN A 74 -10.19 -14.65 -2.90
C GLN A 74 -9.04 -13.70 -2.54
N GLU A 75 -9.06 -12.47 -3.06
CA GLU A 75 -8.06 -11.46 -2.72
C GLU A 75 -8.10 -11.09 -1.23
N ILE A 76 -9.30 -10.95 -0.65
CA ILE A 76 -9.47 -10.75 0.79
C ILE A 76 -8.83 -11.89 1.58
N LYS A 77 -9.01 -13.15 1.15
CA LYS A 77 -8.39 -14.31 1.80
C LYS A 77 -6.85 -14.25 1.74
N LEU A 78 -6.29 -13.80 0.61
CA LEU A 78 -4.83 -13.62 0.48
C LEU A 78 -4.32 -12.57 1.48
N TRP A 79 -5.06 -11.48 1.66
CA TRP A 79 -4.72 -10.46 2.66
C TRP A 79 -4.81 -10.98 4.09
N ILE A 80 -5.86 -11.73 4.43
CA ILE A 80 -6.00 -12.38 5.75
C ILE A 80 -4.78 -13.27 6.03
N ASN A 81 -4.36 -14.08 5.05
CA ASN A 81 -3.17 -14.93 5.21
C ASN A 81 -1.88 -14.12 5.39
N LYS A 82 -1.73 -12.97 4.70
CA LYS A 82 -0.59 -12.07 4.90
C LYS A 82 -0.57 -11.49 6.31
N ILE A 83 -1.72 -11.01 6.80
CA ILE A 83 -1.89 -10.45 8.16
C ILE A 83 -1.54 -11.51 9.22
N ASP A 84 -2.09 -12.71 9.08
CA ASP A 84 -1.83 -13.84 9.97
C ASP A 84 -0.34 -14.18 10.02
N LYS A 85 0.30 -14.28 8.85
CA LYS A 85 1.72 -14.61 8.73
C LYS A 85 2.62 -13.58 9.41
N ILE A 86 2.44 -12.28 9.18
CA ILE A 86 3.34 -11.26 9.76
C ILE A 86 3.09 -11.05 11.25
N SER A 87 1.87 -11.33 11.73
CA SER A 87 1.50 -11.15 13.14
C SER A 87 1.65 -12.40 13.99
N ASN A 88 1.97 -13.55 13.35
CA ASN A 88 1.96 -14.87 13.98
C ASN A 88 0.59 -15.17 14.64
N GLY A 89 -0.49 -14.93 13.90
CA GLY A 89 -1.88 -15.16 14.33
C GLY A 89 -2.44 -14.19 15.37
N LYS A 90 -1.75 -13.07 15.64
CA LYS A 90 -2.19 -12.09 16.65
C LYS A 90 -3.08 -11.00 16.10
N ALA A 91 -2.96 -10.67 14.82
CA ALA A 91 -3.74 -9.62 14.19
C ALA A 91 -4.94 -10.20 13.43
N ALA A 92 -6.02 -9.43 13.34
CA ALA A 92 -7.25 -9.86 12.67
C ALA A 92 -7.80 -8.79 11.73
N LEU A 93 -8.42 -9.23 10.63
CA LEU A 93 -9.20 -8.36 9.75
C LEU A 93 -10.67 -8.39 10.16
N ARG A 94 -11.24 -7.21 10.43
CA ARG A 94 -12.65 -6.98 10.74
C ARG A 94 -13.29 -6.19 9.60
N ILE A 95 -14.22 -6.82 8.90
CA ILE A 95 -15.03 -6.15 7.89
C ILE A 95 -16.30 -5.64 8.58
N ILE A 96 -16.52 -4.34 8.54
CA ILE A 96 -17.64 -3.68 9.21
C ILE A 96 -18.62 -3.07 8.21
N ASP A 97 -19.86 -2.90 8.64
CA ASP A 97 -20.92 -2.26 7.85
C ASP A 97 -20.81 -0.72 7.91
N GLU A 98 -21.42 -0.04 6.93
CA GLU A 98 -21.31 1.43 6.79
C GLU A 98 -21.91 2.21 7.96
N THR A 99 -22.86 1.61 8.68
CA THR A 99 -23.54 2.21 9.84
C THR A 99 -22.75 2.06 11.13
N ASP A 100 -21.62 1.36 11.10
CA ASP A 100 -20.80 1.14 12.28
C ASP A 100 -19.98 2.39 12.63
N ASN A 101 -20.08 2.84 13.88
CA ASN A 101 -19.42 4.03 14.39
C ASN A 101 -17.95 3.80 14.79
N LEU A 102 -17.44 2.56 14.72
CA LEU A 102 -16.07 2.20 15.11
C LEU A 102 -14.99 3.03 14.40
N LEU A 103 -15.24 3.47 13.17
CA LEU A 103 -14.29 4.26 12.38
C LEU A 103 -14.47 5.78 12.51
N ALA A 104 -15.44 6.27 13.30
CA ALA A 104 -15.72 7.71 13.47
C ALA A 104 -15.74 8.49 12.14
N GLY A 105 -16.37 7.92 11.11
CA GLY A 105 -16.46 8.51 9.77
C GLY A 105 -15.27 8.22 8.83
N LYS A 106 -14.20 7.57 9.31
CA LYS A 106 -13.09 7.11 8.48
C LYS A 106 -13.47 5.89 7.62
N GLN A 107 -12.66 5.63 6.59
CA GLN A 107 -12.88 4.54 5.65
C GLN A 107 -12.28 3.21 6.14
N ALA A 108 -11.17 3.29 6.86
CA ALA A 108 -10.39 2.18 7.37
C ALA A 108 -9.68 2.60 8.67
N GLY A 109 -9.17 1.62 9.43
CA GLY A 109 -8.31 1.92 10.58
C GLY A 109 -7.63 0.70 11.19
N PHE A 110 -6.40 0.88 11.63
CA PHE A 110 -5.65 -0.08 12.44
C PHE A 110 -5.68 0.29 13.93
N ASN A 111 -6.00 -0.68 14.79
CA ASN A 111 -5.94 -0.52 16.24
C ASN A 111 -4.69 -1.22 16.81
N PRO A 112 -3.67 -0.49 17.30
CA PRO A 112 -2.45 -1.09 17.83
C PRO A 112 -2.61 -1.77 19.20
N PHE A 113 -3.74 -1.58 19.89
CA PHE A 113 -4.02 -2.21 21.18
C PHE A 113 -4.61 -3.61 21.00
N THR A 114 -5.49 -3.78 20.03
CA THR A 114 -6.13 -5.07 19.70
C THR A 114 -5.47 -5.78 18.51
N GLN A 115 -4.62 -5.09 17.76
CA GLN A 115 -4.02 -5.54 16.49
C GLN A 115 -5.07 -5.85 15.42
N GLU A 116 -6.22 -5.17 15.47
CA GLU A 116 -7.29 -5.34 14.50
C GLU A 116 -7.20 -4.29 13.39
N ILE A 117 -7.39 -4.75 12.15
CA ILE A 117 -7.60 -3.92 10.98
C ILE A 117 -9.10 -3.87 10.71
N PHE A 118 -9.68 -2.68 10.68
CA PHE A 118 -11.08 -2.43 10.42
C PHE A 118 -11.25 -1.85 9.01
N LEU A 119 -12.08 -2.49 8.19
CA LEU A 119 -12.37 -2.06 6.81
C LEU A 119 -13.87 -2.08 6.56
N LYS A 120 -14.39 -1.07 5.87
CA LYS A 120 -15.77 -1.08 5.41
C LYS A 120 -15.98 -2.13 4.31
N LYS A 121 -17.18 -2.71 4.26
CA LYS A 121 -17.56 -3.66 3.21
C LYS A 121 -17.32 -3.07 1.82
N GLY A 122 -16.69 -3.86 0.94
CA GLY A 122 -16.36 -3.41 -0.42
C GLY A 122 -15.14 -2.49 -0.49
N PHE A 123 -14.19 -2.67 0.42
CA PHE A 123 -12.89 -2.02 0.37
C PHE A 123 -12.06 -2.47 -0.85
N THR A 124 -11.09 -1.63 -1.20
CA THR A 124 -10.13 -1.77 -2.29
C THR A 124 -8.76 -2.19 -1.76
N GLU A 125 -7.84 -2.53 -2.67
CA GLU A 125 -6.45 -2.81 -2.27
C GLU A 125 -5.80 -1.62 -1.55
N TYR A 126 -6.15 -0.39 -1.92
CA TYR A 126 -5.62 0.83 -1.30
C TYR A 126 -5.90 0.89 0.20
N GLU A 127 -7.14 0.65 0.62
CA GLU A 127 -7.55 0.73 2.03
C GLU A 127 -6.85 -0.34 2.87
N ILE A 128 -6.85 -1.60 2.42
CA ILE A 128 -6.20 -2.68 3.19
C ILE A 128 -4.68 -2.56 3.19
N PHE A 129 -4.07 -2.10 2.10
CA PHE A 129 -2.63 -1.88 2.03
C PHE A 129 -2.19 -0.78 3.00
N HIS A 130 -2.99 0.29 3.13
CA HIS A 130 -2.75 1.35 4.10
C HIS A 130 -2.71 0.80 5.53
N GLU A 131 -3.77 0.12 5.97
CA GLU A 131 -3.83 -0.40 7.34
C GLU A 131 -2.85 -1.55 7.59
N PHE A 132 -2.58 -2.39 6.58
CA PHE A 132 -1.56 -3.42 6.65
C PHE A 132 -0.16 -2.82 6.85
N SER A 133 0.13 -1.68 6.23
CA SER A 133 1.41 -1.00 6.40
C SER A 133 1.60 -0.50 7.84
N HIS A 134 0.53 -0.04 8.50
CA HIS A 134 0.57 0.28 9.94
C HIS A 134 0.87 -0.95 10.79
N LEU A 135 0.26 -2.10 10.48
CA LEU A 135 0.57 -3.37 11.14
C LEU A 135 2.03 -3.80 10.89
N GLU A 136 2.55 -3.65 9.67
CA GLU A 136 3.94 -3.98 9.34
C GLU A 136 4.92 -3.15 10.18
N GLU A 137 4.69 -1.83 10.29
CA GLU A 137 5.50 -0.96 11.16
C GLU A 137 5.37 -1.36 12.64
N PHE A 138 4.17 -1.70 13.10
CA PHE A 138 3.93 -2.15 14.47
C PHE A 138 4.74 -3.41 14.81
N ILE A 139 4.73 -4.42 13.92
CA ILE A 139 5.52 -5.64 14.10
C ILE A 139 7.02 -5.32 14.08
N LYS A 140 7.46 -4.43 13.19
CA LYS A 140 8.87 -4.04 13.07
C LYS A 140 9.41 -3.30 14.30
N LEU A 141 8.62 -2.38 14.87
CA LEU A 141 9.04 -1.56 16.01
C LEU A 141 8.80 -2.25 17.37
N GLY A 142 7.83 -3.15 17.41
CA GLY A 142 7.24 -3.63 18.65
C GLY A 142 6.22 -2.65 19.25
N LYS A 143 5.29 -3.18 20.04
CA LYS A 143 4.15 -2.45 20.61
C LYS A 143 4.57 -1.16 21.32
N ASP A 144 5.51 -1.25 22.25
CA ASP A 144 5.88 -0.13 23.12
C ASP A 144 6.42 1.06 22.32
N ASN A 145 7.29 0.80 21.35
CA ASN A 145 7.82 1.84 20.47
C ASN A 145 6.76 2.40 19.54
N TYR A 146 5.86 1.57 19.05
CA TYR A 146 4.79 2.01 18.16
C TYR A 146 3.81 2.97 18.86
N ILE A 147 3.52 2.76 20.15
CA ILE A 147 2.52 3.56 20.91
C ILE A 147 3.11 4.68 21.76
N LYS A 148 4.43 4.71 22.01
CA LYS A 148 5.11 5.59 22.97
C LYS A 148 4.73 7.08 22.91
N GLY A 149 4.44 7.60 21.72
CA GLY A 149 4.08 9.02 21.53
C GLY A 149 2.58 9.32 21.57
N MET A 150 1.72 8.30 21.49
CA MET A 150 0.28 8.50 21.37
C MET A 150 -0.28 9.28 22.57
N LYS A 151 -1.22 10.21 22.36
CA LYS A 151 -1.79 11.06 23.41
C LYS A 151 -2.37 10.27 24.57
N VAL A 152 -3.00 9.12 24.27
CA VAL A 152 -3.56 8.20 25.28
C VAL A 152 -2.50 7.55 26.18
N ILE A 153 -1.24 7.57 25.77
CA ILE A 153 -0.09 7.05 26.53
C ILE A 153 0.72 8.19 27.15
N SER A 154 1.02 9.23 26.37
CA SER A 154 1.93 10.31 26.77
C SER A 154 1.25 11.50 27.46
N GLY A 155 -0.06 11.67 27.26
CA GLY A 155 -0.79 12.89 27.63
C GLY A 155 -0.39 14.14 26.84
N ASN A 156 0.53 14.02 25.89
CA ASN A 156 1.17 15.16 25.22
C ASN A 156 0.77 15.22 23.74
N LEU A 157 0.18 16.35 23.34
CA LEU A 157 -0.30 16.58 21.97
C LEU A 157 0.84 16.64 20.94
N GLU A 158 1.95 17.29 21.27
CA GLU A 158 3.11 17.39 20.37
C GLU A 158 3.69 15.99 20.08
N LEU A 159 3.86 15.16 21.10
CA LEU A 159 4.34 13.78 20.92
C LEU A 159 3.37 12.93 20.09
N ASP A 160 2.06 13.17 20.24
CA ASP A 160 1.02 12.47 19.49
C ASP A 160 1.04 12.85 18.01
N LEU A 161 1.19 14.15 17.71
CA LEU A 161 1.33 14.64 16.34
C LEU A 161 2.60 14.12 15.68
N ILE A 162 3.74 14.16 16.39
CA ILE A 162 5.01 13.61 15.90
C ILE A 162 4.87 12.12 15.61
N ARG A 163 4.26 11.34 16.51
CA ARG A 163 4.09 9.90 16.29
C ARG A 163 3.12 9.61 15.16
N THR A 164 2.03 10.35 15.05
CA THR A 164 1.08 10.23 13.94
C THR A 164 1.77 10.52 12.61
N TYR A 165 2.56 11.59 12.52
CA TYR A 165 3.33 11.89 11.31
C TYR A 165 4.27 10.75 10.91
N LYS A 166 5.01 10.17 11.87
CA LYS A 166 5.91 9.05 11.60
C LYS A 166 5.17 7.82 11.03
N ARG A 167 4.03 7.46 11.63
CA ARG A 167 3.21 6.33 11.17
C ARG A 167 2.66 6.58 9.76
N GLU A 168 2.06 7.73 9.54
CA GLU A 168 1.49 8.06 8.22
C GLU A 168 2.57 8.18 7.14
N MET A 169 3.75 8.74 7.46
CA MET A 169 4.89 8.80 6.54
C MET A 169 5.41 7.41 6.18
N TYR A 170 5.46 6.48 7.13
CA TYR A 170 5.82 5.09 6.85
C TYR A 170 4.86 4.49 5.81
N VAL A 171 3.55 4.64 6.02
CA VAL A 171 2.53 4.13 5.10
C VAL A 171 2.61 4.83 3.73
N TYR A 172 2.78 6.15 3.71
CA TYR A 172 2.93 6.92 2.47
C TYR A 172 4.11 6.44 1.64
N ASN A 173 5.27 6.21 2.26
CA ASN A 173 6.45 5.69 1.57
C ASN A 173 6.19 4.28 1.00
N LYS A 174 5.54 3.40 1.76
CA LYS A 174 5.13 2.07 1.26
C LYS A 174 4.19 2.15 0.05
N ILE A 175 3.25 3.10 0.07
CA ILE A 175 2.34 3.35 -1.06
C ILE A 175 3.11 3.84 -2.29
N LEU A 176 4.07 4.74 -2.13
CA LEU A 176 4.91 5.23 -3.23
C LEU A 176 5.79 4.12 -3.82
N GLU A 177 6.41 3.31 -2.98
CA GLU A 177 7.20 2.13 -3.40
C GLU A 177 6.37 1.14 -4.21
N ASN A 178 5.06 1.07 -3.96
CA ASN A 178 4.10 0.22 -4.66
C ASN A 178 3.18 1.02 -5.59
N GLY A 179 3.61 2.22 -6.02
CA GLY A 179 2.74 3.19 -6.69
C GLY A 179 2.12 2.69 -8.00
N ASN A 180 2.72 1.68 -8.64
CA ASN A 180 2.20 1.02 -9.83
C ASN A 180 0.88 0.25 -9.60
N LYS A 181 0.52 -0.04 -8.33
CA LYS A 181 -0.75 -0.69 -7.97
C LYS A 181 -1.91 0.27 -7.79
N PHE A 182 -1.62 1.57 -7.63
CA PHE A 182 -2.60 2.57 -7.22
C PHE A 182 -2.86 3.58 -8.33
N ASN A 183 -4.11 4.02 -8.40
CA ASN A 183 -4.51 5.06 -9.34
C ASN A 183 -4.15 6.46 -8.82
N LYS A 184 -4.23 7.47 -9.70
CA LYS A 184 -3.85 8.85 -9.37
C LYS A 184 -4.62 9.41 -8.17
N LYS A 185 -5.91 9.08 -8.01
CA LYS A 185 -6.73 9.57 -6.89
C LYS A 185 -6.29 8.97 -5.56
N GLU A 186 -5.94 7.69 -5.55
CA GLU A 186 -5.41 6.98 -4.37
C GLU A 186 -4.04 7.54 -3.94
N LEU A 187 -3.13 7.76 -4.90
CA LEU A 187 -1.83 8.38 -4.63
C LEU A 187 -1.97 9.81 -4.11
N LEU A 188 -2.89 10.60 -4.69
CA LEU A 188 -3.18 11.96 -4.23
C LEU A 188 -3.78 11.95 -2.81
N HIS A 189 -4.74 11.06 -2.56
CA HIS A 189 -5.36 10.89 -1.26
C HIS A 189 -4.32 10.53 -0.19
N ALA A 190 -3.37 9.64 -0.51
CA ALA A 190 -2.32 9.23 0.42
C ALA A 190 -1.52 10.41 0.96
N TYR A 191 -1.31 11.47 0.16
CA TYR A 191 -0.67 12.69 0.63
C TYR A 191 -1.67 13.68 1.23
N GLU A 192 -2.70 14.06 0.47
CA GLU A 192 -3.59 15.17 0.84
C GLU A 192 -4.47 14.89 2.06
N LYS A 193 -4.83 13.63 2.31
CA LYS A 193 -5.72 13.25 3.40
C LYS A 193 -5.01 12.63 4.59
N ASN A 194 -3.85 12.00 4.38
CA ASN A 194 -3.14 11.32 5.46
C ASN A 194 -1.92 12.12 5.96
N ILE A 195 -1.19 12.80 5.06
CA ILE A 195 0.03 13.55 5.43
C ILE A 195 -0.26 15.04 5.67
N LEU A 196 -0.91 15.70 4.72
CA LEU A 196 -1.10 17.15 4.73
C LEU A 196 -1.84 17.67 5.99
N PRO A 197 -2.88 17.00 6.51
CA PRO A 197 -3.53 17.45 7.75
C PRO A 197 -2.57 17.41 8.94
N VAL A 198 -1.79 16.33 9.08
CA VAL A 198 -0.82 16.18 10.17
C VAL A 198 0.28 17.24 10.09
N LEU A 199 0.74 17.58 8.88
CA LEU A 199 1.69 18.68 8.68
C LEU A 199 1.11 20.05 9.10
N LYS A 200 -0.18 20.29 8.83
CA LYS A 200 -0.86 21.52 9.26
C LYS A 200 -0.96 21.58 10.78
N ASP A 201 -1.30 20.47 11.42
CA ASP A 201 -1.42 20.39 12.88
C ASP A 201 -0.06 20.56 13.56
N LEU A 202 1.01 19.94 13.03
CA LEU A 202 2.38 20.13 13.51
C LEU A 202 2.83 21.59 13.41
N LYS A 203 2.56 22.23 12.26
CA LYS A 203 2.86 23.66 12.07
C LYS A 203 2.06 24.53 13.05
N GLY A 204 0.78 24.22 13.25
CA GLY A 204 -0.08 24.91 14.23
C GLY A 204 0.41 24.77 15.67
N ALA A 205 1.00 23.63 16.00
CA ALA A 205 1.63 23.34 17.29
C ALA A 205 3.06 23.91 17.44
N GLY A 206 3.60 24.57 16.41
CA GLY A 206 4.96 25.13 16.44
C GLY A 206 6.08 24.09 16.29
N VAL A 207 5.77 22.88 15.82
CA VAL A 207 6.74 21.79 15.65
C VAL A 207 7.42 21.90 14.29
N ASP A 208 8.74 21.98 14.27
CA ASP A 208 9.53 21.96 13.03
C ASP A 208 9.68 20.53 12.51
N VAL A 209 8.97 20.24 11.43
CA VAL A 209 8.94 18.91 10.79
C VAL A 209 10.33 18.47 10.32
N ASN A 210 11.22 19.41 9.96
CA ASN A 210 12.57 19.09 9.50
C ASN A 210 13.47 18.54 10.63
N LYS A 211 13.06 18.74 11.90
CA LYS A 211 13.75 18.20 13.07
C LYS A 211 13.24 16.81 13.49
N ILE A 212 12.17 16.32 12.87
CA ILE A 212 11.62 14.99 13.17
C ILE A 212 12.46 13.93 12.45
N LYS A 213 13.13 13.07 13.23
CA LYS A 213 13.84 11.89 12.70
C LYS A 213 12.84 10.80 12.33
N LEU A 214 12.82 10.39 11.05
CA LEU A 214 12.03 9.25 10.55
C LEU A 214 12.74 7.92 10.81
#